data_AF-A0A529ZLV1-F1
#
_entry.id   AF-A0A529ZLV1-F1
#
_cell.length_a   1.000
_cell.length_b   1.000
_cell.length_c   1.000
_cell.angle_alpha   90.00
_cell.angle_beta   90.00
_cell.angle_gamma   90.00
#
_symmetry.space_group_name_H-M   'P 1'
#
loop_
_entity.id
_entity.type
_entity.pdbx_description
1 polymer ?
#
loop_
_entity_poly.entity_id
_entity_poly.type
_entity_poly.pdbx_seq_one_letter_code
_entity_poly.pdbx_strand_id
1 'polypeptide(L)' 'AKGVKPGQIAIVWLLAKGPDFGIDIVPIPGTKRRTYLEENVAAADITLDATEILGLDMALTPDKVSGPRYNERTMSLVDR' A
#
# COMPACT_ATOMS: atom_id res chain seq x y z
N ALA A 1 8.55 16.08 7.15
CA ALA A 1 8.01 14.70 7.14
C ALA A 1 7.07 14.53 8.32
N LYS A 2 5.88 13.93 8.14
CA LYS A 2 4.81 13.84 9.17
C LYS A 2 5.12 12.92 10.37
N GLY A 3 6.35 12.42 10.52
CA GLY A 3 6.71 11.45 11.58
C GLY A 3 6.13 10.04 11.38
N VAL A 4 5.52 9.78 10.22
CA VAL A 4 4.85 8.53 9.87
C VAL A 4 5.82 7.57 9.17
N LYS A 5 5.65 6.26 9.39
CA LYS A 5 6.47 5.22 8.76
C LYS A 5 6.00 4.91 7.33
N PRO A 6 6.91 4.55 6.40
CA PRO A 6 6.51 4.24 5.01
C PRO A 6 5.45 3.15 4.89
N GLY A 7 5.51 2.10 5.73
CA GLY A 7 4.51 1.03 5.74
C GLY A 7 3.11 1.54 6.10
N GLN A 8 3.02 2.48 7.04
CA GLN A 8 1.77 3.11 7.43
C GLN A 8 1.20 3.97 6.30
N ILE A 9 2.04 4.75 5.60
CA ILE A 9 1.62 5.52 4.42
C ILE A 9 1.05 4.60 3.34
N ALA A 10 1.69 3.45 3.09
CA ALA A 10 1.21 2.48 2.12
C ALA A 10 -0.18 1.92 2.49
N ILE A 11 -0.42 1.60 3.77
CA ILE A 11 -1.72 1.11 4.24
C ILE A 11 -2.80 2.19 4.12
N VAL A 12 -2.52 3.42 4.56
CA VAL A 12 -3.48 4.54 4.48
C VAL A 12 -3.83 4.88 3.04
N TRP A 13 -2.83 4.93 2.16
CA TRP A 13 -3.05 5.16 0.73
C TRP A 13 -3.94 4.07 0.13
N LEU A 14 -3.66 2.80 0.43
CA LEU A 14 -4.45 1.67 -0.06
C LEU A 14 -5.92 1.75 0.41
N LEU A 15 -6.15 2.10 1.68
CA LEU A 15 -7.50 2.32 2.22
C LEU A 15 -8.23 3.46 1.50
N ALA A 16 -7.53 4.54 1.17
CA ALA A 16 -8.09 5.69 0.46
C ALA A 16 -8.54 5.37 -0.98
N LYS A 17 -8.05 4.28 -1.59
CA LYS A 17 -8.45 3.87 -2.95
C LYS A 17 -9.80 3.13 -3.01
N GLY A 18 -10.35 2.68 -1.88
CA GLY A 18 -11.62 1.93 -1.87
C GLY A 18 -12.76 2.66 -2.61
N PRO A 19 -13.03 3.94 -2.28
CA PRO A 19 -14.00 4.75 -3.00
C PRO A 19 -13.75 4.85 -4.50
N ASP A 20 -12.49 4.98 -4.94
CA ASP A 20 -12.12 5.06 -6.36
C ASP A 20 -12.49 3.79 -7.13
N PHE A 21 -12.43 2.63 -6.47
CA PHE A 21 -12.77 1.34 -7.05
C PHE A 21 -14.23 0.93 -6.81
N GLY A 22 -15.00 1.71 -6.03
CA GLY A 22 -16.37 1.38 -5.64
C GLY A 22 -16.47 0.11 -4.78
N ILE A 23 -15.42 -0.23 -4.03
CA ILE A 23 -15.35 -1.41 -3.17
C ILE A 23 -14.76 -1.04 -1.81
N ASP A 24 -15.10 -1.81 -0.78
CA ASP A 24 -14.40 -1.76 0.49
C ASP A 24 -13.04 -2.47 0.39
N ILE A 25 -11.99 -1.80 0.83
CA ILE A 25 -10.64 -2.36 0.88
C ILE A 25 -10.29 -2.71 2.33
N VAL A 26 -10.01 -3.99 2.59
CA VAL A 26 -9.53 -4.47 3.89
C VAL A 26 -8.09 -4.98 3.73
N PRO A 27 -7.08 -4.19 4.14
CA PRO A 27 -5.69 -4.61 4.04
C PRO A 27 -5.38 -5.73 5.02
N ILE A 28 -4.63 -6.74 4.57
CA ILE A 28 -4.20 -7.90 5.38
C ILE A 28 -2.67 -7.95 5.55
N PRO A 29 -2.04 -6.93 6.15
CA PRO A 29 -0.59 -6.86 6.24
C PRO A 29 -0.06 -7.92 7.22
N GLY A 30 0.60 -8.93 6.68
CA GLY A 30 1.20 -10.00 7.47
C GLY A 30 2.53 -9.59 8.10
N THR A 31 2.73 -9.91 9.37
CA THR A 31 4.01 -9.75 10.07
C THR A 31 4.19 -10.82 11.14
N LYS A 32 5.45 -11.15 11.45
CA LYS A 32 5.82 -12.07 12.55
C LYS A 32 6.21 -11.33 13.85
N ARG A 33 6.32 -10.00 13.82
CA ARG A 33 6.82 -9.17 14.93
C ARG A 33 5.71 -8.28 15.47
N ARG A 34 5.50 -8.32 16.79
CA ARG A 34 4.48 -7.50 17.48
C ARG A 34 4.64 -6.01 17.22
N THR A 35 5.86 -5.48 17.27
CA THR A 35 6.13 -4.07 17.00
C THR A 35 5.64 -3.63 15.61
N TYR A 36 5.70 -4.51 14.61
CA TYR A 36 5.20 -4.18 13.26
C TYR A 36 3.69 -4.38 13.14
N LEU A 37 3.11 -5.27 13.95
CA LEU A 37 1.65 -5.36 14.05
C LEU A 37 1.11 -4.04 14.62
N GLU A 38 1.70 -3.55 15.70
CA GLU A 38 1.35 -2.26 16.33
C GLU A 38 1.52 -1.11 15.33
N GLU A 39 2.63 -1.08 14.57
CA GLU A 39 2.86 -0.09 13.51
C GLU A 39 1.75 -0.15 12.42
N ASN A 40 1.43 -1.36 11.93
CA ASN A 40 0.41 -1.56 10.89
C ASN A 40 -0.98 -1.14 11.37
N VAL A 41 -1.34 -1.46 12.62
CA VAL A 41 -2.64 -1.10 13.21
C VAL A 41 -2.75 0.42 13.36
N ALA A 42 -1.70 1.07 13.86
CA ALA A 42 -1.67 2.52 14.03
C ALA A 42 -1.80 3.29 12.69
N ALA A 43 -1.63 2.63 11.54
CA ALA A 43 -1.89 3.26 10.25
C ALA A 43 -3.37 3.63 10.05
N ALA A 44 -4.32 2.90 10.66
CA ALA A 44 -5.75 3.18 10.52
C ALA A 44 -6.18 4.55 11.08
N ASP A 45 -5.41 5.09 12.03
CA ASP A 45 -5.68 6.39 12.67
C ASP A 45 -5.06 7.57 11.89
N ILE A 46 -4.34 7.29 10.81
CA ILE A 46 -3.63 8.31 10.03
C ILE A 46 -4.50 8.77 8.87
N THR A 47 -4.65 10.09 8.74
CA THR A 47 -5.34 10.72 7.60
C THR A 47 -4.33 11.40 6.70
N LEU A 48 -4.43 11.12 5.40
CA LEU A 48 -3.78 11.88 4.34
C LEU A 48 -4.79 12.82 3.71
N ASP A 49 -4.38 14.05 3.43
CA ASP A 49 -5.23 14.98 2.70
C ASP A 49 -5.24 14.66 1.19
N ALA A 50 -6.16 15.30 0.46
CA ALA A 50 -6.34 15.06 -0.97
C ALA A 50 -5.07 15.38 -1.80
N THR A 51 -4.26 16.35 -1.36
CA THR A 51 -3.02 16.71 -2.06
C THR A 51 -1.96 15.63 -1.88
N GLU A 52 -1.88 15.07 -0.68
CA GLU A 52 -0.97 13.97 -0.38
C GLU A 52 -1.34 12.68 -1.10
N ILE A 53 -2.64 12.34 -1.10
CA ILE A 53 -3.14 11.19 -1.88
C ILE A 53 -2.84 11.38 -3.37
N LEU A 54 -3.11 12.56 -3.92
CA LEU A 54 -2.80 12.86 -5.31
C LEU A 54 -1.29 12.75 -5.60
N GLY A 55 -0.45 13.23 -4.68
CA GLY A 55 1.00 13.10 -4.80
C GLY A 55 1.46 11.65 -4.86
N LEU A 56 0.88 10.77 -4.03
CA LEU A 56 1.15 9.34 -4.03
C LEU A 56 0.64 8.66 -5.32
N ASP A 57 -0.58 9.00 -5.76
CA ASP A 57 -1.14 8.48 -7.01
C ASP A 57 -0.26 8.83 -8.21
N MET A 58 0.20 10.09 -8.29
CA MET A 58 1.11 10.53 -9.34
C MET A 58 2.50 9.89 -9.26
N ALA A 59 2.97 9.53 -8.07
CA ALA A 59 4.27 8.89 -7.89
C ALA A 59 4.25 7.39 -8.26
N LEU A 60 3.08 6.75 -8.13
CA LEU A 60 2.90 5.29 -8.26
C LEU A 60 2.15 4.89 -9.53
N THR A 61 2.15 5.73 -10.57
CA THR A 61 1.54 5.39 -11.86
C THR A 61 2.26 4.19 -12.51
N PRO A 62 1.55 3.33 -13.27
CA PRO A 62 2.15 2.12 -13.83
C PRO A 62 3.42 2.33 -14.66
N ASP A 63 3.50 3.46 -15.38
CA ASP A 63 4.66 3.87 -16.19
C ASP A 63 5.89 4.25 -15.34
N LYS A 64 5.71 4.52 -14.05
CA LYS A 64 6.79 4.84 -13.10
C LYS A 64 7.27 3.63 -12.30
N VAL A 65 6.60 2.49 -12.41
CA VAL A 65 6.99 1.25 -11.74
C VAL A 65 7.84 0.41 -12.70
N SER A 66 9.08 0.15 -12.32
CA SER A 66 10.01 -0.63 -13.13
C SER A 66 9.94 -2.12 -12.81
N GLY A 67 10.01 -2.94 -13.85
CA GLY A 67 10.08 -4.40 -13.77
C GLY A 67 8.70 -5.08 -13.64
N PRO A 68 8.65 -6.40 -13.91
CA PRO A 68 7.43 -7.18 -13.77
C PRO A 68 7.11 -7.47 -12.30
N ARG A 69 5.83 -7.72 -11.99
CA ARG A 69 5.36 -8.12 -10.64
C ARG A 69 6.10 -9.35 -10.10
N TYR A 70 6.36 -10.32 -10.96
CA TYR A 70 7.17 -11.49 -10.65
C TYR A 70 8.26 -11.61 -11.72
N ASN A 71 9.45 -12.07 -11.32
CA ASN A 71 10.49 -12.42 -12.29
C ASN A 71 10.05 -13.63 -13.14
N GLU A 72 10.76 -13.90 -14.23
CA GLU A 72 10.43 -14.96 -15.19
C GLU A 72 10.25 -16.34 -14.53
N ARG A 73 11.11 -16.66 -13.55
CA ARG A 73 11.06 -17.93 -12.83
C ARG A 73 9.81 -18.04 -11.94
N THR A 74 9.44 -16.98 -11.23
CA THR A 74 8.25 -17.00 -10.38
C THR A 74 6.97 -16.94 -11.20
N MET A 75 6.97 -16.22 -12.34
CA MET A 75 5.86 -16.21 -13.29
C MET A 75 5.54 -17.62 -13.82
N SER A 76 6.55 -18.45 -14.10
CA SER A 76 6.32 -19.82 -14.62
C SER A 76 5.68 -20.79 -13.62
N LEU A 77 5.50 -20.39 -12.36
CA LEU A 77 4.85 -21.17 -11.31
C LEU A 77 3.39 -20.75 -11.07
N VAL A 78 2.94 -19.62 -11.62
CA VAL A 78 1.56 -19.17 -11.49
C VAL A 78 0.66 -20.08 -12.33
N ASP A 79 -0.44 -20.57 -11.75
CA ASP A 79 -1.44 -21.43 -12.39
C ASP A 79 -0.91 -22.78 -12.96
N ARG A 80 0.24 -23.25 -12.47
CA ARG A 80 0.66 -24.66 -12.65
C ARG A 80 -0.13 -25.61 -11.76
#